data_AF-A0A2S2PBG3-F1
#
_entry.id   AF-A0A2S2PBG3-F1
#
_cell.length_a   1.000
_cell.length_b   1.000
_cell.length_c   1.000
_cell.angle_alpha   90.00
_cell.angle_beta   90.00
_cell.angle_gamma   90.00
#
_symmetry.space_group_name_H-M   'P 1'
#
loop_
_entity.id
_entity.type
_entity.pdbx_description
1 polymer ?
#
loop_
_entity_poly.entity_id
_entity_poly.type
_entity_poly.pdbx_seq_one_letter_code
_entity_poly.pdbx_strand_id
1 'polypeptide(L)'
;MQLASGLAPQPCQLIGEEVSYRLNKKVPQWPIEYVLIWFNLIGGSDFIKNVLENRVDGDLLLRITEDELRDDIGIHNGLMNKRIMRELNNLKQSADYSSIDSTGLNSVLKSINSEYSVYTYPMLKAGVNVDSIRFLTDDQLKNVCGISNGIHRSCIKDLIQKISGYTENVDKPFDAFISYRRSTSNVLASLLKVCLDIRGYKVFIDLKRSNDAKHRHDVLQTVKKSKNFIIALTQDSLDGVIEPLDMIREEVATAKQSQCNIIPVLDDFSWSTSPVPDDLKNLNMYNSISWVHDYQDACVNKLVKFMIK
;
A
#
# COMPACT_ATOMS: atom_id res chain seq x y z
N MET A 1 -21.61 -24.74 -67.18
CA MET A 1 -21.55 -26.20 -66.95
C MET A 1 -20.11 -26.64 -67.17
N GLN A 2 -19.40 -26.91 -66.05
CA GLN A 2 -18.63 -28.13 -65.75
C GLN A 2 -17.24 -28.20 -66.39
N LEU A 3 -16.15 -28.65 -65.76
CA LEU A 3 -15.75 -29.05 -64.41
C LEU A 3 -14.25 -29.40 -64.58
N ALA A 4 -13.37 -29.03 -63.65
CA ALA A 4 -12.25 -29.87 -63.18
C ALA A 4 -11.37 -29.09 -62.20
N SER A 5 -11.70 -29.28 -60.92
CA SER A 5 -10.91 -28.92 -59.75
C SER A 5 -9.79 -29.95 -59.58
N GLY A 6 -8.53 -29.49 -59.60
CA GLY A 6 -7.35 -30.25 -59.17
C GLY A 6 -6.77 -29.62 -57.90
N LEU A 7 -6.82 -30.37 -56.81
CA LEU A 7 -6.26 -30.03 -55.49
C LEU A 7 -4.73 -29.89 -55.52
N ALA A 8 -4.22 -28.91 -54.76
CA ALA A 8 -3.02 -29.10 -53.94
C ALA A 8 -3.24 -28.38 -52.60
N PRO A 9 -2.99 -29.05 -51.45
CA PRO A 9 -3.33 -28.53 -50.13
C PRO A 9 -2.21 -27.60 -49.64
N GLN A 10 -2.55 -26.36 -49.25
CA GLN A 10 -1.61 -25.52 -48.51
C GLN A 10 -1.74 -25.77 -47.00
N PRO A 11 -0.62 -25.84 -46.26
CA PRO A 11 -0.57 -26.45 -44.94
C PRO A 11 -1.14 -25.52 -43.87
N CYS A 12 -1.80 -26.15 -42.89
CA CYS A 12 -2.31 -25.57 -41.64
C CYS A 12 -1.24 -24.81 -40.81
N GLN A 13 -0.89 -23.59 -41.21
CA GLN A 13 -0.07 -22.67 -40.40
C GLN A 13 -0.79 -21.36 -40.06
N LEU A 14 -1.91 -21.05 -40.73
CA LEU A 14 -2.69 -19.82 -40.48
C LEU A 14 -3.72 -19.96 -39.33
N ILE A 15 -3.96 -21.17 -38.82
CA ILE A 15 -5.02 -21.44 -37.82
C ILE A 15 -4.51 -21.21 -36.38
N GLY A 16 -3.20 -21.20 -36.14
CA GLY A 16 -2.64 -21.01 -34.79
C GLY A 16 -2.62 -19.55 -34.31
N GLU A 17 -2.35 -18.60 -35.21
CA GLU A 17 -2.21 -17.18 -34.86
C GLU A 17 -3.57 -16.48 -34.71
N GLU A 18 -4.57 -16.80 -35.53
CA GLU A 18 -5.90 -16.16 -35.44
C GLU A 18 -6.71 -16.57 -34.19
N VAL A 19 -6.46 -17.76 -33.63
CA VAL A 19 -7.22 -18.29 -32.48
C VAL A 19 -6.71 -17.73 -31.15
N SER A 20 -5.41 -17.41 -31.04
CA SER A 20 -4.80 -16.80 -29.85
C SER A 20 -5.46 -15.46 -29.48
N TYR A 21 -5.88 -14.66 -30.47
CA TYR A 21 -6.58 -13.38 -30.26
C TYR A 21 -8.06 -13.52 -29.89
N ARG A 22 -8.68 -14.70 -30.05
CA ARG A 22 -10.13 -14.89 -29.84
C ARG A 22 -10.53 -15.50 -28.50
N LEU A 23 -9.58 -15.99 -27.71
CA LEU A 23 -9.90 -16.50 -26.39
C LEU A 23 -10.36 -15.35 -25.48
N ASN A 24 -11.53 -15.51 -24.87
CA ASN A 24 -12.11 -14.54 -23.95
C ASN A 24 -11.10 -14.22 -22.84
N LYS A 25 -10.83 -12.95 -22.53
CA LYS A 25 -9.88 -12.59 -21.48
C LYS A 25 -10.38 -12.89 -20.07
N LYS A 26 -11.68 -13.13 -19.87
CA LYS A 26 -12.29 -13.49 -18.59
C LYS A 26 -12.07 -14.98 -18.26
N VAL A 27 -10.82 -15.34 -18.03
CA VAL A 27 -10.39 -16.72 -17.71
C VAL A 27 -11.16 -17.33 -16.53
N PRO A 28 -11.49 -16.61 -15.44
CA PRO A 28 -12.30 -17.16 -14.35
C PRO A 28 -13.68 -17.69 -14.77
N GLN A 29 -14.19 -17.28 -15.93
CA GLN A 29 -15.50 -17.66 -16.46
C GLN A 29 -15.39 -18.66 -17.61
N TRP A 30 -14.20 -19.20 -17.88
CA TRP A 30 -14.03 -20.14 -18.97
C TRP A 30 -14.74 -21.45 -18.69
N PRO A 31 -15.58 -21.91 -19.63
CA PRO A 31 -16.08 -23.28 -19.59
C PRO A 31 -14.97 -24.23 -20.07
N ILE A 32 -15.21 -25.54 -19.90
CA ILE A 32 -14.23 -26.59 -20.19
C ILE A 32 -13.72 -26.48 -21.64
N GLU A 33 -14.58 -26.14 -22.60
CA GLU A 33 -14.22 -26.07 -24.02
C GLU A 33 -13.11 -25.04 -24.29
N TYR A 34 -13.11 -23.91 -23.56
CA TYR A 34 -12.09 -22.87 -23.73
C TYR A 34 -10.75 -23.30 -23.14
N VAL A 35 -10.79 -24.08 -22.03
CA VAL A 35 -9.60 -24.70 -21.44
C VAL A 35 -8.98 -25.71 -22.42
N LEU A 36 -9.79 -26.53 -23.09
CA LEU A 36 -9.29 -27.49 -24.09
C LEU A 36 -8.63 -26.79 -25.28
N ILE A 37 -9.22 -25.69 -25.77
CA ILE A 37 -8.63 -24.89 -26.85
C ILE A 37 -7.28 -24.31 -26.40
N TRP A 38 -7.21 -23.73 -25.21
CA TRP A 38 -5.96 -23.20 -24.67
C TRP A 38 -4.88 -24.28 -24.53
N PHE A 39 -5.22 -25.46 -23.98
CA PHE A 39 -4.30 -26.60 -23.87
C PHE A 39 -3.76 -27.05 -25.23
N ASN A 40 -4.60 -27.06 -26.27
CA ASN A 40 -4.17 -27.37 -27.63
C ASN A 40 -3.16 -26.35 -28.17
N LEU A 41 -3.41 -25.06 -27.97
CA LEU A 41 -2.55 -23.98 -28.48
C LEU A 41 -1.14 -24.02 -27.89
N ILE A 42 -1.01 -24.42 -26.62
CA ILE A 42 0.30 -24.52 -25.95
C ILE A 42 1.05 -25.83 -26.25
N GLY A 43 0.47 -26.71 -27.07
CA GLY A 43 1.05 -28.00 -27.46
C GLY A 43 0.74 -29.15 -26.49
N GLY A 44 -0.32 -29.04 -25.69
CA GLY A 44 -0.79 -30.05 -24.74
C GLY A 44 -1.88 -30.98 -25.30
N SER A 45 -1.91 -31.21 -26.62
CA SER A 45 -2.96 -31.98 -27.30
C SER A 45 -3.10 -33.42 -26.78
N ASP A 46 -1.99 -34.01 -26.34
CA ASP A 46 -1.95 -35.40 -25.86
C ASP A 46 -2.70 -35.58 -24.52
N PHE A 47 -2.97 -34.48 -23.80
CA PHE A 47 -3.58 -34.49 -22.47
C PHE A 47 -5.04 -34.01 -22.47
N ILE A 48 -5.61 -33.59 -23.61
CA ILE A 48 -6.99 -33.07 -23.71
C ILE A 48 -8.00 -34.03 -23.08
N LYS A 49 -7.85 -35.33 -23.33
CA LYS A 49 -8.78 -36.35 -22.83
C LYS A 49 -8.82 -36.33 -21.30
N ASN A 50 -7.66 -36.30 -20.66
CA ASN A 50 -7.53 -36.23 -19.21
C ASN A 50 -8.07 -34.91 -18.65
N VAL A 51 -7.84 -33.79 -19.34
CA VAL A 51 -8.40 -32.47 -18.96
C VAL A 51 -9.93 -32.47 -19.04
N LEU A 52 -10.51 -33.11 -20.05
CA LEU A 52 -11.95 -33.27 -20.23
C LEU A 52 -12.57 -34.22 -19.18
N GLU A 53 -11.93 -35.36 -18.92
CA GLU A 53 -12.39 -36.34 -17.91
C GLU A 53 -12.39 -35.74 -16.50
N ASN A 54 -11.36 -34.95 -16.17
CA ASN A 54 -11.28 -34.20 -14.91
C ASN A 54 -12.12 -32.92 -14.88
N ARG A 55 -12.81 -32.58 -15.99
CA ARG A 55 -13.70 -31.41 -16.13
C ARG A 55 -13.04 -30.10 -15.71
N VAL A 56 -11.79 -29.88 -16.12
CA VAL A 56 -11.04 -28.67 -15.76
C VAL A 56 -11.64 -27.46 -16.45
N ASP A 57 -12.24 -26.57 -15.67
CA ASP A 57 -12.75 -25.27 -16.11
C ASP A 57 -11.75 -24.13 -15.81
N GLY A 58 -12.12 -22.89 -16.09
CA GLY A 58 -11.28 -21.72 -15.85
C GLY A 58 -10.89 -21.51 -14.38
N ASP A 59 -11.79 -21.82 -13.44
CA ASP A 59 -11.52 -21.69 -11.99
C ASP A 59 -10.50 -22.72 -11.53
N LEU A 60 -10.62 -23.97 -11.99
CA LEU A 60 -9.66 -25.03 -11.71
C LEU A 60 -8.32 -24.78 -12.41
N LEU A 61 -8.33 -24.36 -13.68
CA LEU A 61 -7.11 -24.06 -14.44
C LEU A 61 -6.25 -23.00 -13.76
N LEU A 62 -6.86 -21.91 -13.26
CA LEU A 62 -6.12 -20.85 -12.59
C LEU A 62 -5.54 -21.28 -11.24
N ARG A 63 -6.02 -22.38 -10.66
CA ARG A 63 -5.58 -22.92 -9.35
C ARG A 63 -4.74 -24.20 -9.46
N ILE A 64 -4.60 -24.76 -10.66
CA ILE A 64 -3.91 -26.03 -10.86
C ILE A 64 -2.44 -25.94 -10.42
N THR A 65 -1.98 -27.00 -9.77
CA THR A 65 -0.64 -27.16 -9.24
C THR A 65 0.20 -28.10 -10.11
N GLU A 66 1.52 -28.06 -9.96
CA GLU A 66 2.42 -28.97 -10.66
C GLU A 66 2.15 -30.44 -10.30
N ASP A 67 1.69 -30.69 -9.07
CA ASP A 67 1.33 -32.02 -8.58
C ASP A 67 0.03 -32.53 -9.25
N GLU A 68 -1.03 -31.72 -9.31
CA GLU A 68 -2.28 -32.07 -10.01
C GLU A 68 -2.04 -32.27 -11.53
N LEU A 69 -1.17 -31.46 -12.15
CA LEU A 69 -0.77 -31.68 -13.55
C LEU A 69 -0.08 -33.03 -13.76
N ARG A 70 0.71 -33.49 -12.78
CA ARG A 70 1.44 -34.75 -12.85
C ARG A 70 0.54 -35.94 -12.53
N ASP A 71 -0.23 -35.84 -11.45
CA ASP A 71 -0.91 -36.97 -10.83
C ASP A 71 -2.33 -37.16 -11.41
N ASP A 72 -3.05 -36.08 -11.73
CA ASP A 72 -4.43 -36.15 -12.24
C ASP A 72 -4.51 -35.99 -13.78
N ILE A 73 -3.68 -35.11 -14.35
CA ILE A 73 -3.66 -34.87 -15.82
C ILE A 73 -2.68 -35.82 -16.54
N GLY A 74 -1.71 -36.39 -15.83
CA GLY A 74 -0.76 -37.38 -16.37
C GLY A 74 0.49 -36.77 -17.04
N ILE A 75 0.83 -35.51 -16.74
CA ILE A 75 2.01 -34.83 -17.31
C ILE A 75 3.24 -35.14 -16.47
N HIS A 76 3.81 -36.33 -16.68
CA HIS A 76 5.01 -36.78 -15.95
C HIS A 76 6.32 -36.18 -16.48
N ASN A 77 6.33 -35.65 -17.70
CA ASN A 77 7.51 -34.99 -18.26
C ASN A 77 7.71 -33.61 -17.62
N GLY A 78 8.76 -33.48 -16.80
CA GLY A 78 9.05 -32.23 -16.08
C GLY A 78 9.32 -31.01 -16.97
N LEU A 79 9.85 -31.18 -18.18
CA LEU A 79 10.01 -30.06 -19.13
C LEU A 79 8.66 -29.61 -19.70
N MET A 80 7.77 -30.56 -19.98
CA MET A 80 6.41 -30.26 -20.43
C MET A 80 5.62 -29.57 -19.33
N ASN A 81 5.73 -30.06 -18.09
CA ASN A 81 5.11 -29.44 -16.92
C ASN A 81 5.57 -27.97 -16.76
N LYS A 82 6.89 -27.72 -16.79
CA LYS A 82 7.43 -26.35 -16.77
C LYS A 82 6.95 -25.46 -17.92
N ARG A 83 6.80 -26.01 -19.13
CA ARG A 83 6.26 -25.28 -20.28
C ARG A 83 4.81 -24.87 -20.04
N ILE A 84 3.97 -25.80 -19.60
CA ILE A 84 2.55 -25.53 -19.29
C ILE A 84 2.44 -24.49 -18.17
N MET A 85 3.22 -24.63 -17.09
CA MET A 85 3.23 -23.65 -15.99
C MET A 85 3.65 -22.26 -16.44
N ARG A 86 4.62 -22.15 -17.35
CA ARG A 86 5.01 -20.87 -17.94
C ARG A 86 3.86 -20.25 -18.74
N GLU A 87 3.21 -21.02 -19.61
CA GLU A 87 2.07 -20.49 -20.38
C GLU A 87 0.87 -20.17 -19.49
N LEU A 88 0.67 -20.91 -18.40
CA LEU A 88 -0.35 -20.61 -17.40
C LEU A 88 -0.06 -19.28 -16.69
N ASN A 89 1.21 -19.00 -16.36
CA ASN A 89 1.59 -17.70 -15.79
C ASN A 89 1.35 -16.56 -16.79
N ASN A 90 1.65 -16.75 -18.07
CA ASN A 90 1.33 -15.77 -19.13
C ASN A 90 -0.19 -15.52 -19.22
N LEU A 91 -0.99 -16.58 -19.13
CA LEU A 91 -2.44 -16.50 -19.10
C LEU A 91 -2.94 -15.73 -17.86
N LYS A 92 -2.40 -16.03 -16.67
CA LYS A 92 -2.76 -15.34 -15.42
C LYS A 92 -2.45 -13.84 -15.45
N GLN A 93 -1.35 -13.43 -16.10
CA GLN A 93 -0.98 -12.01 -16.20
C GLN A 93 -1.86 -11.21 -17.18
N SER A 94 -2.32 -11.87 -18.24
CA SER A 94 -3.14 -11.28 -19.30
C SER A 94 -4.64 -11.39 -19.07
N ALA A 95 -5.07 -12.19 -18.09
CA ALA A 95 -6.46 -12.39 -17.72
C ALA A 95 -7.14 -11.11 -17.19
N ASP A 96 -8.42 -10.99 -17.49
CA ASP A 96 -9.34 -9.98 -16.98
C ASP A 96 -10.06 -10.52 -15.74
N TYR A 97 -9.81 -9.89 -14.59
CA TYR A 97 -10.40 -10.22 -13.29
C TYR A 97 -11.53 -9.26 -12.88
N SER A 98 -11.95 -8.32 -13.74
CA SER A 98 -12.94 -7.29 -13.42
C SER A 98 -14.28 -7.81 -12.89
N SER A 99 -14.66 -9.04 -13.23
CA SER A 99 -15.90 -9.67 -12.75
C SER A 99 -15.85 -10.13 -11.29
N ILE A 100 -14.66 -10.30 -10.72
CA ILE A 100 -14.46 -10.84 -9.36
C ILE A 100 -13.63 -9.91 -8.47
N ASP A 101 -12.90 -8.97 -9.06
CA ASP A 101 -12.07 -7.99 -8.36
C ASP A 101 -12.80 -6.65 -8.23
N SER A 102 -13.70 -6.55 -7.25
CA SER A 102 -14.47 -5.33 -7.01
C SER A 102 -13.62 -4.18 -6.47
N THR A 103 -12.48 -4.49 -5.83
CA THR A 103 -11.64 -3.49 -5.14
C THR A 103 -10.41 -3.05 -5.93
N GLY A 104 -10.11 -3.72 -7.05
CA GLY A 104 -8.94 -3.41 -7.89
C GLY A 104 -7.62 -3.98 -7.36
N LEU A 105 -7.66 -5.13 -6.68
CA LEU A 105 -6.48 -5.84 -6.17
C LEU A 105 -5.45 -6.12 -7.29
N ASN A 106 -5.91 -6.49 -8.48
CA ASN A 106 -5.02 -6.74 -9.63
C ASN A 106 -4.20 -5.50 -9.99
N SER A 107 -4.84 -4.33 -9.99
CA SER A 107 -4.19 -3.05 -10.28
C SER A 107 -3.15 -2.70 -9.22
N VAL A 108 -3.46 -2.98 -7.96
CA VAL A 108 -2.52 -2.79 -6.84
C VAL A 108 -1.29 -3.69 -7.00
N LEU A 109 -1.48 -4.98 -7.32
CA LEU A 109 -0.37 -5.91 -7.55
C LEU A 109 0.49 -5.48 -8.76
N LYS A 110 -0.16 -5.09 -9.87
CA LYS A 110 0.53 -4.60 -11.07
C LYS A 110 1.31 -3.32 -10.84
N SER A 111 0.90 -2.48 -9.89
CA SER A 111 1.64 -1.26 -9.53
C SER A 111 3.00 -1.54 -8.89
N ILE A 112 3.19 -2.72 -8.28
CA ILE A 112 4.48 -3.16 -7.74
C ILE A 112 5.34 -3.74 -8.86
N ASN A 113 4.78 -4.69 -9.60
CA ASN A 113 5.40 -5.33 -10.76
C ASN A 113 4.28 -5.91 -11.62
N SER A 114 4.31 -5.71 -12.94
CA SER A 114 3.34 -6.27 -13.87
C SER A 114 3.19 -7.78 -13.78
N GLU A 115 4.26 -8.49 -13.41
CA GLU A 115 4.27 -9.95 -13.23
C GLU A 115 3.44 -10.41 -12.03
N TYR A 116 3.20 -9.56 -11.02
CA TYR A 116 2.49 -9.94 -9.80
C TYR A 116 0.99 -10.17 -10.03
N SER A 117 0.49 -9.86 -11.23
CA SER A 117 -0.86 -10.22 -11.64
C SER A 117 -1.13 -11.73 -11.53
N VAL A 118 -0.09 -12.58 -11.56
CA VAL A 118 -0.21 -14.03 -11.32
C VAL A 118 -0.80 -14.39 -9.95
N TYR A 119 -0.67 -13.51 -8.95
CA TYR A 119 -1.17 -13.72 -7.58
C TYR A 119 -2.62 -13.28 -7.39
N THR A 120 -3.18 -12.55 -8.36
CA THR A 120 -4.53 -11.98 -8.25
C THR A 120 -5.58 -13.04 -7.96
N TYR A 121 -5.63 -14.09 -8.78
CA TYR A 121 -6.67 -15.11 -8.65
C TYR A 121 -6.58 -15.91 -7.34
N PRO A 122 -5.41 -16.45 -6.94
CA PRO A 122 -5.26 -17.09 -5.63
C PRO A 122 -5.66 -16.19 -4.46
N MET A 123 -5.26 -14.92 -4.48
CA MET A 123 -5.59 -13.97 -3.42
C MET A 123 -7.08 -13.67 -3.35
N LEU A 124 -7.74 -13.40 -4.49
CA LEU A 124 -9.19 -13.18 -4.52
C LEU A 124 -9.97 -14.41 -4.05
N LYS A 125 -9.53 -15.62 -4.45
CA LYS A 125 -10.17 -16.87 -4.01
C LYS A 125 -10.02 -17.11 -2.51
N ALA A 126 -8.91 -16.66 -1.92
CA ALA A 126 -8.70 -16.66 -0.48
C ALA A 126 -9.53 -15.58 0.27
N GLY A 127 -10.33 -14.77 -0.43
CA GLY A 127 -11.10 -13.68 0.15
C GLY A 127 -10.29 -12.41 0.41
N VAL A 128 -9.08 -12.31 -0.14
CA VAL A 128 -8.26 -11.10 -0.04
C VAL A 128 -8.77 -10.05 -1.03
N ASN A 129 -8.91 -8.83 -0.55
CA ASN A 129 -9.23 -7.64 -1.34
C ASN A 129 -8.30 -6.48 -0.92
N VAL A 130 -8.42 -5.30 -1.53
CA VAL A 130 -7.53 -4.15 -1.23
C VAL A 130 -7.66 -3.65 0.21
N ASP A 131 -8.78 -3.91 0.88
CA ASP A 131 -8.97 -3.51 2.28
C ASP A 131 -8.33 -4.53 3.24
N SER A 132 -8.51 -5.83 2.97
CA SER A 132 -8.00 -6.91 3.81
C SER A 132 -6.51 -7.20 3.60
N ILE A 133 -5.93 -6.87 2.43
CA ILE A 133 -4.50 -7.08 2.14
C ILE A 133 -3.59 -6.42 3.20
N ARG A 134 -4.07 -5.34 3.83
CA ARG A 134 -3.33 -4.54 4.82
C ARG A 134 -3.02 -5.28 6.11
N PHE A 135 -3.81 -6.31 6.41
CA PHE A 135 -3.69 -7.10 7.65
C PHE A 135 -2.99 -8.44 7.42
N LEU A 136 -2.53 -8.72 6.20
CA LEU A 136 -1.90 -10.00 5.89
C LEU A 136 -0.51 -10.12 6.48
N THR A 137 -0.24 -11.28 7.08
CA THR A 137 1.08 -11.67 7.58
C THR A 137 1.90 -12.39 6.50
N ASP A 138 3.20 -12.60 6.73
CA ASP A 138 4.03 -13.42 5.81
C ASP A 138 3.43 -14.81 5.59
N ASP A 139 2.96 -15.38 6.70
CA ASP A 139 2.48 -16.75 6.75
C ASP A 139 1.21 -16.89 5.91
N GLN A 140 0.30 -15.93 6.00
CA GLN A 140 -0.90 -15.88 5.18
C GLN A 140 -0.58 -15.65 3.70
N LEU A 141 0.39 -14.77 3.39
CA LEU A 141 0.85 -14.58 2.00
C LEU A 141 1.45 -15.86 1.42
N LYS A 142 2.13 -16.68 2.24
CA LYS A 142 2.74 -17.93 1.80
C LYS A 142 1.72 -19.07 1.68
N ASN A 143 1.01 -19.37 2.77
CA ASN A 143 0.23 -20.60 2.91
C ASN A 143 -1.21 -20.44 2.40
N VAL A 144 -1.77 -19.22 2.45
CA VAL A 144 -3.15 -18.96 2.03
C VAL A 144 -3.19 -18.35 0.62
N CYS A 145 -2.29 -17.41 0.31
CA CYS A 145 -2.23 -16.76 -1.00
C CYS A 145 -1.34 -17.51 -2.02
N GLY A 146 -0.60 -18.54 -1.60
CA GLY A 146 0.25 -19.35 -2.48
C GLY A 146 1.50 -18.64 -3.00
N ILE A 147 1.96 -17.57 -2.36
CA ILE A 147 3.12 -16.79 -2.80
C ILE A 147 4.40 -17.42 -2.21
N SER A 148 4.93 -18.44 -2.88
CA SER A 148 6.12 -19.18 -2.41
C SER A 148 7.41 -18.36 -2.44
N ASN A 149 7.56 -17.44 -3.41
CA ASN A 149 8.74 -16.58 -3.53
C ASN A 149 8.82 -15.55 -2.39
N GLY A 150 9.83 -15.68 -1.53
CA GLY A 150 10.04 -14.79 -0.38
C GLY A 150 10.32 -13.34 -0.76
N ILE A 151 10.97 -13.10 -1.91
CA ILE A 151 11.24 -11.74 -2.40
C ILE A 151 9.92 -11.06 -2.76
N HIS A 152 9.03 -11.77 -3.47
CA HIS A 152 7.73 -11.21 -3.85
C HIS A 152 6.87 -10.89 -2.62
N ARG A 153 6.86 -11.78 -1.61
CA ARG A 153 6.18 -11.51 -0.34
C ARG A 153 6.74 -10.27 0.36
N SER A 154 8.05 -10.08 0.36
CA SER A 154 8.67 -8.88 0.95
C SER A 154 8.23 -7.61 0.23
N CYS A 155 8.24 -7.58 -1.10
CA CYS A 155 7.79 -6.42 -1.87
C CYS A 155 6.31 -6.08 -1.61
N ILE A 156 5.46 -7.10 -1.51
CA ILE A 156 4.03 -6.91 -1.21
C ILE A 156 3.85 -6.36 0.21
N LYS A 157 4.61 -6.85 1.19
CA LYS A 157 4.61 -6.31 2.56
C LYS A 157 5.05 -4.87 2.65
N ASP A 158 6.08 -4.47 1.90
CA ASP A 158 6.54 -3.07 1.89
C ASP A 158 5.43 -2.14 1.36
N LEU A 159 4.66 -2.60 0.37
CA LEU A 159 3.48 -1.87 -0.09
C LEU A 159 2.40 -1.80 1.00
N ILE A 160 2.10 -2.93 1.66
CA ILE A 160 1.13 -2.96 2.77
C ILE A 160 1.49 -1.94 3.86
N GLN A 161 2.76 -1.88 4.26
CA GLN A 161 3.23 -0.91 5.24
C GLN A 161 3.03 0.54 4.78
N LYS A 162 3.33 0.84 3.50
CA LYS A 162 3.07 2.16 2.92
C LYS A 162 1.58 2.49 2.96
N ILE A 163 0.71 1.59 2.51
CA ILE A 163 -0.74 1.78 2.50
C ILE A 163 -1.27 2.04 3.91
N SER A 164 -0.83 1.24 4.90
CA SER A 164 -1.22 1.42 6.29
C SER A 164 -0.78 2.78 6.86
N GLY A 165 0.47 3.20 6.58
CA GLY A 165 0.97 4.53 7.00
C GLY A 165 0.25 5.71 6.34
N TYR A 166 -0.26 5.55 5.11
CA TYR A 166 -1.12 6.55 4.47
C TYR A 166 -2.49 6.61 5.13
N THR A 167 -3.13 5.48 5.41
CA THR A 167 -4.49 5.47 5.97
C THR A 167 -4.59 5.86 7.43
N GLU A 168 -3.55 5.59 8.24
CA GLU A 168 -3.48 6.16 9.59
C GLU A 168 -3.49 7.69 9.56
N ASN A 169 -3.00 8.34 8.50
CA ASN A 169 -3.01 9.80 8.38
C ASN A 169 -4.32 10.38 7.79
N VAL A 170 -5.18 9.57 7.15
CA VAL A 170 -6.43 10.08 6.53
C VAL A 170 -7.60 10.08 7.51
N ASP A 171 -7.67 9.12 8.45
CA ASP A 171 -8.76 8.99 9.44
C ASP A 171 -8.54 9.77 10.75
N LYS A 172 -7.47 10.57 10.83
CA LYS A 172 -7.18 11.37 12.03
C LYS A 172 -8.19 12.52 12.17
N PRO A 173 -8.93 12.61 13.30
CA PRO A 173 -10.00 13.60 13.47
C PRO A 173 -9.51 15.05 13.63
N PHE A 174 -8.22 15.25 13.91
CA PHE A 174 -7.61 16.57 14.06
C PHE A 174 -6.63 16.85 12.93
N ASP A 175 -6.71 18.07 12.40
CA ASP A 175 -5.81 18.48 11.33
C ASP A 175 -4.42 18.78 11.89
N ALA A 176 -4.31 19.34 13.10
CA ALA A 176 -3.03 19.58 13.72
C ALA A 176 -3.06 19.52 15.26
N PHE A 177 -1.94 19.10 15.83
CA PHE A 177 -1.60 19.30 17.24
C PHE A 177 -0.48 20.34 17.33
N ILE A 178 -0.60 21.33 18.22
CA ILE A 178 0.46 22.31 18.51
C ILE A 178 1.12 21.98 19.84
N SER A 179 2.38 21.55 19.78
CA SER A 179 3.28 21.40 20.93
C SER A 179 4.04 22.70 21.17
N TYR A 180 4.18 23.09 22.43
CA TYR A 180 4.81 24.36 22.80
C TYR A 180 5.29 24.35 24.25
N ARG A 181 6.31 25.13 24.55
CA ARG A 181 6.72 25.39 25.94
C ARG A 181 5.82 26.46 26.55
N ARG A 182 5.14 26.14 27.64
CA ARG A 182 4.19 27.07 28.29
C ARG A 182 4.84 28.35 28.81
N SER A 183 6.08 28.27 29.29
CA SER A 183 6.80 29.41 29.87
C SER A 183 7.23 30.45 28.84
N THR A 184 7.50 30.03 27.60
CA THR A 184 8.14 30.89 26.60
C THR A 184 7.37 30.98 25.28
N SER A 185 6.73 29.90 24.84
CA SER A 185 6.13 29.78 23.50
C SER A 185 4.59 29.89 23.49
N ASN A 186 3.97 30.29 24.60
CA ASN A 186 2.51 30.34 24.75
C ASN A 186 1.81 31.33 23.81
N VAL A 187 2.39 32.50 23.57
CA VAL A 187 1.83 33.54 22.69
C VAL A 187 1.81 33.04 21.25
N LEU A 188 2.96 32.54 20.76
CA LEU A 188 3.08 32.00 19.40
C LEU A 188 2.12 30.82 19.17
N ALA A 189 2.06 29.88 20.10
CA ALA A 189 1.18 28.71 19.98
C ALA A 189 -0.31 29.10 19.95
N SER A 190 -0.71 30.08 20.77
CA SER A 190 -2.09 30.59 20.79
C SER A 190 -2.44 31.30 19.48
N LEU A 191 -1.51 32.10 18.95
CA LEU A 191 -1.67 32.81 17.69
C LEU A 191 -1.82 31.84 16.51
N LEU A 192 -0.93 30.84 16.42
CA LEU A 192 -1.00 29.78 15.41
C LEU A 192 -2.34 29.06 15.46
N LYS A 193 -2.83 28.72 16.67
CA LYS A 193 -4.14 28.09 16.83
C LYS A 193 -5.26 28.97 16.27
N VAL A 194 -5.33 30.23 16.67
CA VAL A 194 -6.38 31.15 16.19
C VAL A 194 -6.32 31.32 14.66
N CYS A 195 -5.11 31.51 14.10
CA CYS A 195 -4.94 31.70 12.66
C CYS A 195 -5.35 30.46 11.85
N LEU A 196 -5.12 29.25 12.36
CA LEU A 196 -5.52 28.00 11.71
C LEU A 196 -7.01 27.70 11.91
N ASP A 197 -7.57 27.96 13.09
CA ASP A 197 -8.99 27.81 13.37
C ASP A 197 -9.84 28.70 12.45
N ILE A 198 -9.45 29.97 12.24
CA ILE A 198 -10.12 30.91 11.31
C ILE A 198 -10.10 30.40 9.87
N ARG A 199 -9.08 29.60 9.51
CA ARG A 199 -8.93 28.96 8.19
C ARG A 199 -9.69 27.62 8.09
N GLY A 200 -10.40 27.22 9.14
CA GLY A 200 -11.24 26.02 9.16
C GLY A 200 -10.52 24.73 9.58
N TYR A 201 -9.28 24.81 10.08
CA TYR A 201 -8.56 23.63 10.56
C TYR A 201 -8.95 23.27 12.00
N LYS A 202 -9.13 21.98 12.27
CA LYS A 202 -9.34 21.45 13.62
C LYS A 202 -8.00 21.29 14.34
N VAL A 203 -7.60 22.33 15.05
CA VAL A 203 -6.30 22.37 15.75
C VAL A 203 -6.46 22.15 17.25
N PHE A 204 -5.61 21.31 17.83
CA PHE A 204 -5.55 21.09 19.28
C PHE A 204 -4.29 21.69 19.90
N ILE A 205 -4.42 22.24 21.11
CA ILE A 205 -3.33 22.70 21.97
C ILE A 205 -3.68 22.34 23.42
N ASP A 206 -2.71 21.89 24.22
CA ASP A 206 -2.96 21.56 25.63
C ASP A 206 -2.96 22.81 26.52
N LEU A 207 -4.15 23.28 26.89
CA LEU A 207 -4.35 24.42 27.79
C LEU A 207 -4.44 24.04 29.28
N LYS A 208 -4.58 22.75 29.63
CA LYS A 208 -4.89 22.33 31.01
C LYS A 208 -3.66 22.27 31.91
N ARG A 209 -3.78 22.84 33.11
CA ARG A 209 -2.77 22.78 34.19
C ARG A 209 -2.91 21.50 35.02
N SER A 210 -2.75 20.33 34.42
CA SER A 210 -2.64 19.08 35.19
C SER A 210 -1.52 18.20 34.65
N ASN A 211 -0.68 17.69 35.55
CA ASN A 211 0.35 16.70 35.24
C ASN A 211 -0.10 15.28 35.65
N ASP A 212 -1.40 15.08 35.91
CA ASP A 212 -1.89 13.75 36.23
C ASP A 212 -1.70 12.79 35.04
N ALA A 213 -1.50 11.51 35.34
CA ALA A 213 -1.18 10.50 34.34
C ALA A 213 -2.28 10.34 33.27
N LYS A 214 -3.53 10.64 33.63
CA LYS A 214 -4.68 10.54 32.72
C LYS A 214 -4.63 11.66 31.69
N HIS A 215 -4.39 12.89 32.13
CA HIS A 215 -4.27 14.06 31.26
C HIS A 215 -3.10 13.90 30.29
N ARG A 216 -1.94 13.45 30.79
CA ARG A 216 -0.79 13.13 29.91
C ARG A 216 -1.17 12.10 28.84
N HIS A 217 -1.85 11.02 29.24
CA HIS A 217 -2.31 10.02 28.29
C HIS A 217 -3.26 10.62 27.24
N ASP A 218 -4.23 11.43 27.65
CA ASP A 218 -5.21 12.06 26.75
C ASP A 218 -4.52 13.00 25.73
N VAL A 219 -3.50 13.76 26.16
CA VAL A 219 -2.70 14.62 25.28
C VAL A 219 -1.96 13.77 24.24
N LEU A 220 -1.26 12.71 24.65
CA LEU A 220 -0.54 11.83 23.74
C LEU A 220 -1.49 11.11 22.76
N GLN A 221 -2.68 10.69 23.21
CA GLN A 221 -3.71 10.16 22.31
C GLN A 221 -4.17 11.18 21.28
N THR A 222 -4.21 12.46 21.65
CA THR A 222 -4.57 13.53 20.72
C THR A 222 -3.47 13.77 19.68
N VAL A 223 -2.19 13.67 20.07
CA VAL A 223 -1.06 13.68 19.13
C VAL A 223 -1.20 12.55 18.11
N LYS A 224 -1.49 11.32 18.56
CA LYS A 224 -1.73 10.16 17.68
C LYS A 224 -2.88 10.39 16.70
N LYS A 225 -3.90 11.13 17.14
CA LYS A 225 -5.11 11.46 16.36
C LYS A 225 -4.96 12.71 15.48
N SER A 226 -3.76 13.29 15.37
CA SER A 226 -3.52 14.52 14.61
C SER A 226 -2.67 14.28 13.37
N LYS A 227 -3.11 14.79 12.22
CA LYS A 227 -2.40 14.63 10.93
C LYS A 227 -1.04 15.32 10.95
N ASN A 228 -1.05 16.58 11.41
CA ASN A 228 0.13 17.42 11.50
C ASN A 228 0.53 17.61 12.98
N PHE A 229 1.82 17.67 13.24
CA PHE A 229 2.39 17.99 14.54
C PHE A 229 3.24 19.25 14.40
N ILE A 230 2.74 20.36 14.91
CA ILE A 230 3.40 21.67 14.83
C ILE A 230 4.10 21.90 16.16
N ILE A 231 5.40 22.18 16.15
CA ILE A 231 6.15 22.50 17.37
C ILE A 231 6.61 23.96 17.33
N ALA A 232 6.12 24.76 18.28
CA ALA A 232 6.50 26.15 18.45
C ALA A 232 7.77 26.24 19.29
N LEU A 233 8.86 26.68 18.68
CA LEU A 233 10.18 26.81 19.29
C LEU A 233 10.54 28.29 19.38
N THR A 234 10.48 28.83 20.59
CA THR A 234 10.98 30.15 20.94
C THR A 234 12.28 30.04 21.71
N GLN A 235 12.95 31.16 22.02
CA GLN A 235 14.06 31.18 22.98
C GLN A 235 13.71 30.36 24.25
N ASP A 236 14.65 29.53 24.69
CA ASP A 236 14.56 28.67 25.89
C ASP A 236 13.39 27.67 25.90
N SER A 237 12.76 27.40 24.74
CA SER A 237 11.64 26.46 24.62
C SER A 237 12.00 24.99 24.92
N LEU A 238 13.28 24.63 24.76
CA LEU A 238 13.80 23.29 25.04
C LEU A 238 14.51 23.18 26.41
N ASP A 239 14.44 24.22 27.24
CA ASP A 239 15.06 24.18 28.56
C ASP A 239 14.36 23.17 29.47
N GLY A 240 15.16 22.27 30.05
CA GLY A 240 14.68 21.18 30.91
C GLY A 240 14.18 19.95 30.16
N VAL A 241 14.33 19.88 28.83
CA VAL A 241 13.82 18.75 28.02
C VAL A 241 14.56 17.41 28.26
N ILE A 242 15.68 17.46 28.98
CA ILE A 242 16.45 16.28 29.38
C ILE A 242 15.71 15.51 30.48
N GLU A 243 14.84 16.18 31.24
CA GLU A 243 14.09 15.57 32.34
C GLU A 243 13.27 14.37 31.84
N PRO A 244 13.28 13.21 32.55
CA PRO A 244 12.68 11.97 32.07
C PRO A 244 11.16 12.00 31.82
N LEU A 245 10.49 13.06 32.27
CA LEU A 245 9.03 13.25 32.20
C LEU A 245 8.66 14.56 31.50
N ASP A 246 9.56 15.11 30.68
CA ASP A 246 9.25 16.30 29.91
C ASP A 246 8.22 15.99 28.81
N MET A 247 7.11 16.73 28.84
CA MET A 247 5.99 16.53 27.92
C MET A 247 6.37 16.78 26.46
N ILE A 248 7.22 17.77 26.16
CA ILE A 248 7.59 18.07 24.77
C ILE A 248 8.36 16.89 24.18
N ARG A 249 9.23 16.27 24.98
CA ARG A 249 9.97 15.07 24.57
C ARG A 249 9.03 13.90 24.27
N GLU A 250 8.06 13.62 25.16
CA GLU A 250 7.07 12.56 24.96
C GLU A 250 6.17 12.82 23.75
N GLU A 251 5.73 14.06 23.56
CA GLU A 251 4.91 14.49 22.41
C GLU A 251 5.66 14.30 21.10
N VAL A 252 6.93 14.75 21.00
CA VAL A 252 7.75 14.56 19.81
C VAL A 252 8.01 13.08 19.52
N ALA A 253 8.33 12.29 20.54
CA ALA A 253 8.50 10.85 20.39
C ALA A 253 7.21 10.18 19.86
N THR A 254 6.06 10.58 20.40
CA THR A 254 4.74 10.08 19.99
C THR A 254 4.41 10.50 18.55
N ALA A 255 4.69 11.75 18.17
CA ALA A 255 4.46 12.26 16.83
C ALA A 255 5.28 11.50 15.79
N LYS A 256 6.56 11.20 16.09
CA LYS A 256 7.42 10.37 15.24
C LYS A 256 6.90 8.94 15.11
N GLN A 257 6.53 8.32 16.24
CA GLN A 257 5.99 6.95 16.24
C GLN A 257 4.68 6.84 15.44
N SER A 258 3.85 7.89 15.49
CA SER A 258 2.54 7.94 14.84
C SER A 258 2.57 8.51 13.43
N GLN A 259 3.78 8.65 12.86
CA GLN A 259 4.04 9.19 11.52
C GLN A 259 3.29 10.49 11.22
N CYS A 260 3.19 11.39 12.21
CA CYS A 260 2.63 12.71 12.00
C CYS A 260 3.57 13.56 11.14
N ASN A 261 3.01 14.47 10.36
CA ASN A 261 3.81 15.45 9.63
C ASN A 261 4.33 16.54 10.58
N ILE A 262 5.62 16.48 10.93
CA ILE A 262 6.22 17.37 11.92
C ILE A 262 6.69 18.68 11.25
N ILE A 263 6.20 19.82 11.74
CA ILE A 263 6.52 21.15 11.22
C ILE A 263 7.02 22.06 12.36
N PRO A 264 8.34 22.30 12.47
CA PRO A 264 8.88 23.27 13.43
C PRO A 264 8.58 24.72 13.01
N VAL A 265 8.09 25.53 13.95
CA VAL A 265 7.92 26.98 13.79
C VAL A 265 8.87 27.67 14.76
N LEU A 266 9.84 28.41 14.22
CA LEU A 266 10.96 28.99 14.95
C LEU A 266 10.75 30.49 15.13
N ASP A 267 10.87 31.00 16.36
CA ASP A 267 10.75 32.43 16.69
C ASP A 267 11.93 32.81 17.58
N ASP A 268 12.92 33.49 17.01
CA ASP A 268 14.22 33.80 17.63
C ASP A 268 14.88 32.60 18.36
N PHE A 269 14.74 31.40 17.78
CA PHE A 269 15.24 30.16 18.37
C PHE A 269 16.58 29.70 17.79
N SER A 270 17.49 29.27 18.67
CA SER A 270 18.78 28.68 18.31
C SER A 270 18.98 27.31 18.97
N TRP A 271 19.47 26.33 18.20
CA TRP A 271 19.79 24.98 18.71
C TRP A 271 21.05 24.91 19.60
N SER A 272 21.83 25.98 19.68
CA SER A 272 23.20 25.99 20.22
C SER A 272 23.32 26.17 21.73
N THR A 273 22.22 26.43 22.45
CA THR A 273 22.29 26.94 23.83
C THR A 273 22.15 25.89 24.93
N SER A 274 21.72 24.65 24.63
CA SER A 274 21.44 23.65 25.67
C SER A 274 21.72 22.21 25.22
N PRO A 275 22.10 21.27 26.11
CA PRO A 275 22.23 19.87 25.76
C PRO A 275 20.86 19.26 25.41
N VAL A 276 20.56 19.20 24.11
CA VAL A 276 19.31 18.60 23.60
C VAL A 276 19.55 17.12 23.28
N PRO A 277 18.63 16.20 23.66
CA PRO A 277 18.69 14.80 23.24
C PRO A 277 18.73 14.65 21.72
N ASP A 278 19.43 13.63 21.21
CA ASP A 278 19.60 13.44 19.76
C ASP A 278 18.27 13.27 19.01
N ASP A 279 17.27 12.67 19.68
CA ASP A 279 15.91 12.59 19.15
C ASP A 279 15.33 13.97 18.81
N LEU A 280 15.57 14.98 19.64
CA LEU A 280 15.06 16.33 19.43
C LEU A 280 15.96 17.13 18.49
N LYS A 281 17.28 16.88 18.46
CA LYS A 281 18.18 17.51 17.49
C LYS A 281 17.73 17.23 16.06
N ASN A 282 17.22 16.04 15.78
CA ASN A 282 16.71 15.66 14.45
C ASN A 282 15.54 16.53 13.95
N LEU A 283 14.91 17.34 14.81
CA LEU A 283 13.94 18.34 14.38
C LEU A 283 14.54 19.39 13.42
N ASN A 284 15.86 19.59 13.46
CA ASN A 284 16.57 20.46 12.51
C ASN A 284 16.54 19.95 11.05
N MET A 285 16.23 18.67 10.84
CA MET A 285 16.13 18.06 9.51
C MET A 285 14.77 18.28 8.84
N TYR A 286 13.77 18.74 9.60
CA TYR A 286 12.42 18.98 9.09
C TYR A 286 12.30 20.36 8.45
N ASN A 287 11.36 20.49 7.52
CA ASN A 287 11.03 21.76 6.90
C ASN A 287 10.45 22.71 7.96
N SER A 288 11.26 23.69 8.37
CA SER A 288 10.89 24.66 9.40
C SER A 288 10.39 25.97 8.81
N ILE A 289 9.69 26.74 9.64
CA ILE A 289 9.18 28.07 9.32
C ILE A 289 9.76 29.04 10.32
N SER A 290 10.60 29.96 9.85
CA SER A 290 10.98 31.14 10.61
C SER A 290 9.79 32.07 10.71
N TRP A 291 9.32 32.28 11.93
CA TRP A 291 8.27 33.22 12.26
C TRP A 291 8.79 34.65 12.15
N VAL A 292 8.00 35.53 11.56
CA VAL A 292 8.32 36.95 11.45
C VAL A 292 7.10 37.75 11.87
N HIS A 293 7.21 38.51 12.96
CA HIS A 293 6.08 39.21 13.58
C HIS A 293 5.36 40.19 12.65
N ASP A 294 6.06 40.78 11.68
CA ASP A 294 5.48 41.72 10.71
C ASP A 294 4.74 41.01 9.55
N TYR A 295 5.03 39.72 9.32
CA TYR A 295 4.53 38.94 8.17
C TYR A 295 3.78 37.67 8.60
N GLN A 296 3.00 37.77 9.68
CA GLN A 296 2.29 36.65 10.30
C GLN A 296 1.44 35.86 9.30
N ASP A 297 0.66 36.56 8.47
CA ASP A 297 -0.23 35.91 7.50
C ASP A 297 0.55 35.08 6.47
N ALA A 298 1.69 35.58 6.00
CA ALA A 298 2.56 34.87 5.06
C ALA A 298 3.18 33.62 5.71
N CYS A 299 3.61 33.71 6.98
CA CYS A 299 4.12 32.58 7.74
C CYS A 299 3.04 31.49 7.89
N VAL A 300 1.81 31.86 8.23
CA VAL A 300 0.69 30.91 8.36
C VAL A 300 0.32 30.30 7.00
N ASN A 301 0.31 31.08 5.92
CA ASN A 301 0.04 30.55 4.59
C ASN A 301 1.13 29.55 4.13
N LYS A 302 2.39 29.78 4.53
CA LYS A 302 3.48 28.81 4.32
C LYS A 302 3.29 27.55 5.17
N LEU A 303 2.87 27.70 6.42
CA LEU A 303 2.55 26.58 7.32
C LEU A 303 1.47 25.69 6.73
N VAL A 304 0.37 26.29 6.26
CA VAL A 304 -0.72 25.56 5.61
C VAL A 304 -0.25 24.80 4.38
N LYS A 305 0.69 25.32 3.60
CA LYS A 305 1.27 24.60 2.44
C LYS A 305 2.10 23.38 2.85
N PHE A 306 2.69 23.39 4.05
CA PHE A 306 3.44 22.26 4.57
C PHE A 306 2.56 21.22 5.27
N MET A 307 1.32 21.58 5.62
CA MET A 307 0.37 20.66 6.23
C MET A 307 -0.20 19.66 5.23
N ILE A 308 -0.39 18.42 5.68
CA ILE A 308 -1.15 17.39 4.98
C ILE A 308 -2.63 17.60 5.30
N LYS A 309 -3.47 17.52 4.27
CA LYS A 309 -4.94 17.70 4.36
C LYS A 309 -5.64 16.42 4.79
#